data_AF-A0A0Q5IRD6-F1
#
_entry.id   AF-A0A0Q5IRD6-F1
#
_cell.length_a   1.000
_cell.length_b   1.000
_cell.length_c   1.000
_cell.angle_alpha   90.00
_cell.angle_beta   90.00
_cell.angle_gamma   90.00
#
_symmetry.space_group_name_H-M   'P 1'
#
loop_
_entity.id
_entity.type
_entity.pdbx_description
1 polymer ?
#
loop_
_entity_poly.entity_id
_entity_poly.type
_entity_poly.pdbx_seq_one_letter_code
_entity_poly.pdbx_strand_id
1 'polypeptide(L)'
;MATSKDDKIVKDIIKRYGGTLDLKSSPYLIVEIIRQFGPQLAGGVAASCQPPGGTKPGDPSDLIKELKVKMQEVARLSVALEKSIKLTSAVKARASKN
;
A
#
# COMPACT_ATOMS: atom_id res chain seq x y z
N MET A 1 -27.75 -16.14 8.84
CA MET A 1 -27.76 -16.73 7.48
C MET A 1 -27.28 -15.65 6.52
N ALA A 2 -26.17 -15.87 5.82
CA ALA A 2 -25.66 -14.92 4.81
C ALA A 2 -26.65 -14.86 3.65
N THR A 3 -26.97 -13.65 3.18
CA THR A 3 -27.88 -13.46 2.06
C THR A 3 -27.13 -13.64 0.74
N SER A 4 -27.83 -13.99 -0.34
CA SER A 4 -27.22 -14.27 -1.67
C SER A 4 -26.39 -13.10 -2.26
N LYS A 5 -26.56 -11.88 -1.72
CA LYS A 5 -25.76 -10.70 -2.08
C LYS A 5 -24.42 -10.67 -1.34
N ASP A 6 -24.39 -11.08 -0.08
CA ASP A 6 -23.17 -11.16 0.73
C ASP A 6 -22.19 -12.17 0.11
N ASP A 7 -22.72 -13.31 -0.35
CA ASP A 7 -21.95 -14.34 -1.04
C ASP A 7 -21.33 -13.85 -2.36
N LYS A 8 -22.01 -12.95 -3.09
CA LYS A 8 -21.46 -12.37 -4.33
C LYS A 8 -20.30 -11.42 -4.02
N ILE A 9 -20.44 -10.58 -3.00
CA ILE A 9 -19.39 -9.64 -2.58
C ILE A 9 -18.16 -10.41 -2.10
N VAL A 10 -18.35 -11.44 -1.28
CA VAL A 10 -17.24 -12.30 -0.80
C VAL A 10 -16.56 -13.00 -1.97
N LYS A 11 -17.31 -13.53 -2.94
CA LYS A 11 -16.73 -14.14 -4.15
C LYS A 11 -15.92 -13.14 -4.99
N ASP A 12 -16.40 -11.91 -5.13
CA ASP A 12 -15.67 -10.87 -5.86
C ASP A 12 -14.38 -10.44 -5.16
N ILE A 13 -14.39 -10.37 -3.82
CA ILE A 13 -13.19 -10.10 -3.01
C ILE A 13 -12.17 -11.22 -3.20
N ILE A 14 -12.61 -12.48 -3.08
CA ILE A 14 -11.74 -13.64 -3.29
C ILE A 14 -11.20 -13.67 -4.71
N LYS A 15 -12.02 -13.34 -5.73
CA LYS A 15 -11.58 -13.32 -7.12
C LYS A 15 -10.53 -12.25 -7.42
N ARG A 16 -10.67 -11.06 -6.83
CA ARG A 16 -9.75 -9.93 -7.06
C ARG A 16 -8.49 -9.99 -6.21
N TYR A 17 -8.62 -10.48 -4.98
CA TYR A 17 -7.56 -10.38 -3.97
C TYR A 17 -7.13 -11.72 -3.37
N GLY A 18 -7.89 -12.80 -3.57
CA GLY A 18 -7.64 -14.11 -2.93
C GLY A 18 -6.37 -14.83 -3.40
N GLY A 19 -5.78 -14.44 -4.53
CA GLY A 19 -4.45 -14.91 -4.93
C GLY A 19 -3.29 -14.25 -4.18
N THR A 20 -3.56 -13.11 -3.51
CA THR A 20 -2.56 -12.29 -2.82
C THR A 20 -2.83 -12.21 -1.32
N LEU A 21 -4.09 -12.35 -0.90
CA LEU A 21 -4.51 -12.31 0.49
C LEU A 21 -4.76 -13.72 1.03
N ASP A 22 -4.01 -14.08 2.06
CA ASP A 22 -4.34 -15.24 2.88
C ASP A 22 -5.39 -14.88 3.94
N LEU A 23 -6.65 -15.09 3.59
CA LEU A 23 -7.80 -14.82 4.44
C LEU A 23 -7.95 -15.83 5.58
N LYS A 24 -7.21 -16.96 5.55
CA LYS A 24 -7.18 -17.92 6.66
C LYS A 24 -6.33 -17.41 7.81
N SER A 25 -5.14 -16.90 7.52
CA SER A 25 -4.26 -16.32 8.54
C SER A 25 -4.71 -14.92 8.97
N SER A 26 -5.38 -14.17 8.08
CA SER A 26 -5.78 -12.79 8.32
C SER A 26 -7.24 -12.49 7.92
N PRO A 27 -8.22 -13.09 8.63
CA PRO A 27 -9.65 -12.94 8.29
C PRO A 27 -10.17 -11.49 8.43
N TYR A 28 -9.54 -10.67 9.28
CA TYR A 28 -9.89 -9.25 9.44
C TYR A 28 -9.72 -8.43 8.16
N LEU A 29 -8.87 -8.87 7.21
CA LEU A 29 -8.66 -8.15 5.96
C LEU A 29 -9.92 -8.13 5.07
N ILE A 30 -10.80 -9.13 5.17
CA ILE A 30 -12.11 -9.09 4.50
C ILE A 30 -12.92 -7.88 4.97
N VAL A 31 -12.92 -7.61 6.28
CA VAL A 31 -13.66 -6.50 6.87
C VAL A 31 -13.11 -5.18 6.36
N GLU A 32 -11.78 -5.05 6.28
CA GLU A 32 -11.15 -3.82 5.79
C GLU A 32 -11.39 -3.62 4.28
N ILE A 33 -11.39 -4.68 3.48
CA ILE A 33 -11.72 -4.61 2.05
C ILE A 33 -13.19 -4.19 1.85
N ILE A 34 -14.12 -4.74 2.64
CA ILE A 34 -15.52 -4.31 2.58
C ILE A 34 -15.67 -2.87 3.05
N ARG A 35 -14.92 -2.44 4.07
CA ARG A 35 -14.97 -1.06 4.58
C ARG A 35 -14.47 -0.04 3.55
N GLN A 36 -13.38 -0.36 2.85
CA GLN A 36 -12.76 0.56 1.89
C GLN A 36 -13.41 0.49 0.49
N PHE A 37 -13.82 -0.70 0.05
CA PHE A 37 -14.23 -0.96 -1.33
C PHE A 37 -15.65 -1.54 -1.45
N GLY A 38 -16.33 -1.83 -0.34
CA GLY A 38 -17.72 -2.30 -0.33
C GLY A 38 -18.68 -1.48 -1.20
N PRO A 39 -18.60 -0.12 -1.19
CA PRO A 39 -19.42 0.71 -2.09
C PRO A 39 -19.16 0.47 -3.59
N GLN A 40 -17.94 0.07 -3.96
CA GLN A 40 -17.55 -0.22 -5.35
C GLN A 40 -17.89 -1.67 -5.74
N LEU A 41 -17.86 -2.60 -4.78
CA LEU A 41 -18.18 -4.01 -4.98
C LEU A 41 -19.69 -4.25 -5.11
N ALA A 42 -20.52 -3.42 -4.48
CA ALA A 42 -21.98 -3.60 -4.47
C ALA A 42 -22.73 -3.00 -5.68
N GLY A 43 -22.02 -2.40 -6.66
CA GLY A 43 -22.65 -1.94 -7.90
C GLY A 43 -23.72 -0.84 -7.68
N GLY A 44 -23.33 0.24 -7.01
CA GLY A 44 -24.16 1.44 -6.86
C GLY A 44 -24.87 1.53 -5.51
N VAL A 45 -24.74 2.70 -4.89
CA VAL A 45 -25.51 3.20 -3.74
C VAL A 45 -25.48 2.37 -2.44
N ALA A 46 -24.29 2.07 -1.91
CA ALA A 46 -24.15 1.80 -0.47
C ALA A 46 -23.53 3.03 0.21
N ALA A 47 -24.35 4.05 0.40
CA ALA A 47 -24.00 5.19 1.24
C ALA A 47 -23.96 4.75 2.72
N SER A 48 -22.85 5.12 3.37
CA SER A 48 -22.81 5.46 4.79
C SER A 48 -22.79 4.32 5.82
N CYS A 49 -21.83 3.39 5.72
CA CYS A 49 -21.30 2.69 6.90
C CYS A 49 -19.97 3.31 7.36
N GLN A 50 -19.91 4.64 7.42
CA GLN A 50 -18.72 5.33 7.94
C GLN A 50 -18.77 5.29 9.47
N PRO A 51 -17.83 4.61 10.16
CA PRO A 51 -17.78 4.67 11.61
C PRO A 51 -17.59 6.14 12.04
N PRO A 52 -18.25 6.60 13.12
CA PRO A 52 -18.07 7.94 13.62
C PRO A 52 -16.60 8.10 14.01
N GLY A 53 -15.87 8.95 13.29
CA GLY A 53 -14.42 9.16 13.48
C GLY A 53 -13.53 8.69 12.33
N GLY A 54 -14.07 8.12 11.25
CA GLY A 54 -13.28 7.83 10.05
C GLY A 54 -12.73 9.11 9.43
N THR A 55 -11.43 9.37 9.61
CA THR A 55 -10.69 10.36 8.81
C THR A 55 -11.03 10.12 7.34
N LYS A 56 -11.49 11.17 6.65
CA LYS A 56 -11.71 11.08 5.20
C LYS A 56 -10.46 10.43 4.58
N PRO A 57 -10.60 9.42 3.71
CA PRO A 57 -9.47 8.98 2.90
C PRO A 57 -8.86 10.23 2.27
N GLY A 58 -7.58 10.50 2.54
CA GLY A 58 -6.88 11.62 1.93
C GLY A 58 -7.04 11.54 0.41
N ASP A 59 -7.12 12.69 -0.25
CA ASP A 59 -7.26 12.72 -1.71
C ASP A 59 -6.14 11.84 -2.31
N PRO A 60 -6.46 10.82 -3.12
CA PRO A 60 -5.45 9.96 -3.74
C PRO A 60 -4.40 10.77 -4.51
N SER A 61 -4.75 11.96 -4.99
CA SER A 61 -3.83 12.91 -5.62
C SER A 61 -2.72 13.37 -4.67
N ASP A 62 -3.01 13.59 -3.40
CA ASP A 62 -2.04 14.04 -2.42
C ASP A 62 -1.12 12.91 -1.97
N LEU A 63 -1.65 11.68 -1.87
CA LEU A 63 -0.84 10.47 -1.65
C LEU A 63 0.14 10.22 -2.80
N ILE A 64 -0.30 10.43 -4.05
CA ILE A 64 0.55 10.30 -5.23
C ILE A 64 1.64 11.38 -5.26
N LYS A 65 1.31 12.63 -4.90
CA LYS A 65 2.30 13.71 -4.78
C LYS A 65 3.35 13.40 -3.72
N GLU A 66 2.91 12.96 -2.54
CA GLU A 66 3.82 12.60 -1.43
C GLU A 66 4.73 11.42 -1.81
N LEU A 67 4.18 10.39 -2.45
CA LEU A 67 4.94 9.25 -2.94
C LEU A 67 6.01 9.68 -3.95
N LYS A 68 5.65 10.57 -4.89
CA LYS A 68 6.60 11.08 -5.91
C LYS A 68 7.76 11.84 -5.26
N VAL A 69 7.48 12.67 -4.26
CA VAL A 69 8.52 13.42 -3.52
C VAL A 69 9.45 12.44 -2.78
N LYS A 70 8.90 11.44 -2.08
CA LYS A 70 9.70 10.44 -1.37
C LYS A 70 10.57 9.62 -2.32
N MET A 71 10.05 9.23 -3.49
CA MET A 71 10.84 8.49 -4.50
C MET A 71 12.00 9.32 -5.06
N GLN A 72 11.81 10.63 -5.26
CA GLN A 72 12.89 11.52 -5.69
C GLN A 72 13.99 11.62 -4.63
N GLU A 73 13.62 11.70 -3.35
CA GLU A 73 14.61 11.76 -2.27
C GLU A 73 15.38 10.44 -2.13
N VAL A 74 14.71 9.29 -2.28
CA VAL A 74 15.39 7.98 -2.31
C VAL A 74 16.41 7.91 -3.44
N ALA A 75 16.07 8.38 -4.64
CA ALA A 75 17.00 8.41 -5.77
C ALA A 75 18.22 9.30 -5.47
N ARG A 76 18.00 10.48 -4.90
CA ARG A 76 19.07 11.41 -4.51
C ARG A 76 19.99 10.79 -3.45
N LEU A 77 19.43 10.15 -2.43
CA LEU A 77 20.17 9.48 -1.38
C LEU A 77 20.97 8.28 -1.92
N SER A 78 20.41 7.52 -2.86
CA SER A 78 21.11 6.41 -3.53
C SER A 78 22.38 6.89 -4.24
N VAL A 79 22.28 7.99 -5.00
CA VAL A 79 23.45 8.58 -5.69
C VAL A 79 24.48 9.09 -4.68
N ALA A 80 24.04 9.69 -3.57
CA ALA A 80 24.95 10.15 -2.52
C ALA A 80 25.67 8.97 -1.86
N LEU A 81 24.96 7.87 -1.58
CA LEU A 81 25.54 6.65 -1.01
C LEU A 81 26.59 6.03 -1.94
N GLU A 82 26.29 5.91 -3.23
CA GLU A 82 27.25 5.40 -4.23
C GLU A 82 28.54 6.24 -4.28
N LYS A 83 28.41 7.57 -4.23
CA LYS A 83 29.56 8.48 -4.19
C LYS A 83 30.38 8.27 -2.92
N SER A 84 29.74 8.16 -1.77
CA SER A 84 30.41 7.90 -0.49
C SER A 84 31.14 6.56 -0.51
N ILE A 85 30.53 5.49 -1.05
CA ILE A 85 31.17 4.18 -1.20
C ILE A 85 32.44 4.28 -2.07
N LYS A 86 32.37 4.99 -3.21
CA LYS A 86 33.52 5.19 -4.10
C LYS A 86 34.64 6.00 -3.44
N LEU A 87 34.30 7.03 -2.67
CA LEU A 87 35.29 7.81 -1.92
C LEU A 87 35.96 6.98 -0.83
N THR A 88 35.18 6.21 -0.05
CA THR A 88 35.71 5.35 1.01
C THR A 88 36.60 4.24 0.44
N SER A 89 36.24 3.63 -0.70
CA SER A 89 37.08 2.62 -1.34
C SER A 89 38.38 3.21 -1.90
N ALA A 90 38.35 4.43 -2.44
CA ALA A 90 39.54 5.14 -2.90
C ALA A 90 40.48 5.51 -1.73
N VAL A 91 39.94 5.94 -0.59
CA VAL A 91 40.72 6.23 0.63
C VAL A 91 41.35 4.94 1.18
N LYS A 92 40.60 3.84 1.24
CA LYS A 92 41.12 2.54 1.68
C LYS A 92 42.24 2.01 0.78
N ALA A 93 42.11 2.18 -0.54
CA ALA A 93 43.14 1.79 -1.50
C ALA A 93 44.44 2.63 -1.37
N ARG A 94 44.33 3.92 -1.01
CA ARG A 94 45.50 4.78 -0.74
C ARG A 94 46.18 4.44 0.59
N ALA A 95 45.42 4.13 1.64
CA ALA A 95 45.96 3.80 2.95
C ALA A 95 46.72 2.46 2.99
N SER A 96 46.40 1.52 2.10
CA SER A 96 47.08 0.20 2.03
C SER A 96 48.39 0.22 1.22
N LYS A 97 48.76 1.34 0.59
CA LYS A 97 49.92 1.46 -0.31
C LYS A 97 51.11 2.20 0.31
N ASN A 98 51.06 2.41 1.63
CA ASN A 98 52.05 3.13 2.43
C ASN A 98 52.54 2.25 3.58
#